data_AF-A0A5B0RCZ2-F1
#
_entry.id   AF-A0A5B0RCZ2-F1
#
_cell.length_a   1.000
_cell.length_b   1.000
_cell.length_c   1.000
_cell.angle_alpha   90.00
_cell.angle_beta   90.00
_cell.angle_gamma   90.00
#
_symmetry.space_group_name_H-M   'P 1'
#
loop_
_entity.id
_entity.type
_entity.pdbx_description
1 polymer ?
#
loop_
_entity_poly.entity_id
_entity_poly.type
_entity_poly.pdbx_seq_one_letter_code
_entity_poly.pdbx_strand_id
1 'polypeptide(L)'
;MKLSKQKGRWRSSLSSHRTTSIKSLVAGEFPSCFSAFEESRCHSDTETIPSGKLFKLKLPWRSAIFAALCKIADRKTIERLRQQAGHHFSPSQLFETKRCEATTTEEQALVPMNLPVDCYDDEFLNSLSQQARRELTNKPSCGLANIYFQLTQGIPNNTHQT
;
A
#
# COMPACT_ATOMS: atom_id res chain seq x y z
N MET A 1 24.57 -5.61 -0.03
CA MET A 1 24.33 -4.43 0.87
C MET A 1 23.66 -3.23 0.19
N LYS A 2 24.05 -2.80 -1.03
CA LYS A 2 23.45 -1.63 -1.73
C LYS A 2 21.97 -1.81 -2.12
N LEU A 3 21.59 -2.99 -2.63
CA LEU A 3 20.21 -3.29 -3.06
C LEU A 3 19.20 -3.29 -1.90
N SER A 4 19.58 -3.86 -0.74
CA SER A 4 18.72 -3.84 0.46
C SER A 4 18.46 -2.42 0.97
N LYS A 5 19.49 -1.55 0.98
CA LYS A 5 19.32 -0.12 1.32
C LYS A 5 18.41 0.62 0.35
N GLN A 6 18.49 0.32 -0.95
CA GLN A 6 17.64 0.91 -1.97
C GLN A 6 16.17 0.49 -1.81
N LYS A 7 15.90 -0.81 -1.65
CA LYS A 7 14.56 -1.33 -1.37
C LYS A 7 13.96 -0.71 -0.10
N GLY A 8 14.77 -0.55 0.96
CA GLY A 8 14.37 0.15 2.18
C GLY A 8 13.91 1.60 1.91
N ARG A 9 14.72 2.38 1.18
CA ARG A 9 14.36 3.77 0.82
C ARG A 9 13.07 3.86 0.01
N TRP A 10 12.88 2.94 -0.93
CA TRP A 10 11.65 2.85 -1.72
C TRP A 10 10.43 2.59 -0.85
N ARG A 11 10.52 1.62 0.06
CA ARG A 11 9.44 1.32 1.01
C ARG A 11 9.11 2.50 1.92
N SER A 12 10.12 3.20 2.44
CA SER A 12 9.91 4.42 3.25
C SER A 12 9.27 5.56 2.46
N SER A 13 9.68 5.78 1.20
CA SER A 13 9.05 6.79 0.34
C SER A 13 7.59 6.48 0.08
N LEU A 14 7.28 5.22 -0.24
CA LEU A 14 5.89 4.77 -0.43
C LEU A 14 5.07 4.93 0.84
N SER A 15 5.64 4.57 2.00
CA SER A 15 4.96 4.73 3.28
C SER A 15 4.58 6.18 3.56
N SER A 16 5.55 7.08 3.43
CA SER A 16 5.31 8.51 3.63
C SER A 16 4.21 9.01 2.70
N HIS A 17 4.35 8.77 1.39
CA HIS A 17 3.39 9.22 0.39
C HIS A 17 1.99 8.67 0.61
N ARG A 18 1.86 7.35 0.83
CA ARG A 18 0.57 6.68 1.04
C ARG A 18 -0.09 7.13 2.34
N THR A 19 0.68 7.26 3.42
CA THR A 19 0.17 7.74 4.71
C THR A 19 -0.41 9.14 4.57
N THR A 20 0.33 10.08 3.95
CA THR A 20 -0.16 11.44 3.73
C THR A 20 -1.43 11.44 2.89
N SER A 21 -1.48 10.63 1.82
CA SER A 21 -2.64 10.57 0.92
C SER A 21 -3.86 9.97 1.61
N ILE A 22 -3.72 8.86 2.33
CA ILE A 22 -4.83 8.22 3.05
C ILE A 22 -5.36 9.12 4.16
N LYS A 23 -4.48 9.71 4.99
CA LYS A 23 -4.89 10.65 6.05
C LYS A 23 -5.70 11.82 5.49
N SER A 24 -5.29 12.36 4.33
CA SER A 24 -6.01 13.43 3.65
C SER A 24 -7.38 13.01 3.12
N LEU A 25 -7.57 11.75 2.74
CA LEU A 25 -8.83 11.27 2.16
C LEU A 25 -9.90 10.98 3.21
N VAL A 26 -9.49 10.46 4.36
CA VAL A 26 -10.42 10.02 5.41
C VAL A 26 -10.52 11.01 6.57
N ALA A 27 -9.94 12.21 6.43
CA ALA A 27 -9.97 13.30 7.42
C ALA A 27 -9.66 12.89 8.89
N GLY A 28 -8.94 11.79 9.09
CA GLY A 28 -8.64 11.26 10.44
C GLY A 28 -9.71 10.35 11.06
N GLU A 29 -10.76 9.97 10.34
CA GLU A 29 -11.86 9.12 10.85
C GLU A 29 -11.41 7.73 11.32
N PHE A 30 -10.26 7.23 10.84
CA PHE A 30 -9.77 5.87 11.13
C PHE A 30 -8.30 5.86 11.61
N PRO A 31 -8.01 6.42 12.80
CA PRO A 31 -6.64 6.59 13.25
C PRO A 31 -5.88 5.27 13.48
N SER A 32 -6.59 4.21 13.87
CA SER A 32 -6.03 2.88 14.11
C SER A 32 -5.45 2.24 12.84
N CYS A 33 -6.05 2.51 11.68
CA CYS A 33 -5.58 1.98 10.40
C CYS A 33 -4.30 2.65 9.88
N PHE A 34 -3.99 3.88 10.31
CA PHE A 34 -2.82 4.61 9.80
C PHE A 34 -1.49 3.94 10.14
N SER A 35 -1.44 3.23 11.26
CA SER A 35 -0.23 2.48 11.67
C SER A 35 0.22 1.46 10.61
N ALA A 36 -0.72 0.86 9.86
CA ALA A 36 -0.40 -0.04 8.77
C ALA A 36 0.21 0.67 7.55
N PHE A 37 -0.18 1.93 7.30
CA PHE A 37 0.40 2.74 6.22
C PHE A 37 1.75 3.37 6.61
N GLU A 38 2.00 3.57 7.90
CA GLU A 38 3.26 4.09 8.45
C GLU A 38 4.36 3.02 8.54
N GLU A 39 3.98 1.75 8.64
CA GLU A 39 4.93 0.63 8.62
C GLU A 39 5.44 0.38 7.19
N SER A 40 6.70 0.75 6.94
CA SER A 40 7.32 0.64 5.62
C SER A 40 7.28 -0.76 5.00
N ARG A 41 7.35 -1.82 5.83
CA ARG A 41 7.30 -3.22 5.37
C ARG A 41 5.92 -3.62 4.83
N CYS A 42 4.86 -2.85 5.12
CA CYS A 42 3.53 -3.06 4.55
C CYS A 42 3.42 -2.73 3.06
N HIS A 43 4.45 -2.11 2.49
CA HIS A 43 4.43 -1.68 1.10
C HIS A 43 5.19 -2.66 0.24
N SER A 44 4.48 -3.20 -0.77
CA SER A 44 5.01 -4.11 -1.79
C SER A 44 6.46 -3.83 -2.13
N ASP A 45 7.24 -4.90 -2.08
CA ASP A 45 8.58 -4.92 -2.63
C ASP A 45 8.57 -4.69 -4.15
N THR A 46 9.76 -4.47 -4.69
CA THR A 46 9.95 -4.17 -6.11
C THR A 46 11.16 -4.94 -6.62
N GLU A 47 10.96 -5.62 -7.75
CA GLU A 47 12.01 -6.30 -8.49
C GLU A 47 12.35 -5.52 -9.76
N THR A 48 13.63 -5.57 -10.13
CA THR A 48 14.12 -5.05 -11.41
C THR A 48 14.39 -6.25 -12.31
N ILE A 49 13.67 -6.34 -13.43
CA ILE A 49 13.93 -7.38 -14.43
C ILE A 49 15.11 -6.97 -15.33
N PRO A 50 15.74 -7.88 -16.10
CA PRO A 50 16.91 -7.56 -16.94
C PRO A 50 16.70 -6.40 -17.92
N SER A 51 15.46 -6.13 -18.33
CA SER A 51 15.11 -4.98 -19.18
C SER A 51 15.14 -3.62 -18.46
N GLY A 52 15.51 -3.58 -17.18
CA GLY A 52 15.50 -2.37 -16.34
C GLY A 52 14.11 -1.92 -15.87
N LYS A 53 13.05 -2.65 -16.22
CA LYS A 53 11.68 -2.35 -15.75
C LYS A 53 11.51 -2.76 -14.30
N LEU A 54 10.71 -2.00 -13.56
CA LEU A 54 10.41 -2.24 -12.15
C LEU A 54 9.02 -2.85 -12.02
N PHE A 55 8.90 -3.98 -11.33
CA PHE A 55 7.64 -4.65 -11.06
C PHE A 55 7.35 -4.65 -9.57
N LYS A 56 6.09 -4.36 -9.19
CA LYS A 56 5.62 -4.58 -7.83
C LYS A 56 5.65 -6.08 -7.54
N LEU A 57 5.92 -6.47 -6.29
CA LEU A 57 5.68 -7.84 -5.84
C LEU A 57 4.40 -7.90 -5.02
N LYS A 58 3.61 -8.97 -5.20
CA LYS A 58 2.48 -9.29 -4.31
C LYS A 58 3.04 -9.73 -2.96
N LEU A 59 2.40 -9.29 -1.88
CA LEU A 59 2.73 -9.72 -0.53
C LEU A 59 1.67 -10.73 -0.11
N PRO A 60 2.01 -12.03 0.07
CA PRO A 60 1.01 -13.08 0.30
C PRO A 60 0.26 -12.87 1.62
N TRP A 61 0.90 -12.26 2.62
CA TRP A 61 0.28 -11.99 3.91
C TRP A 61 -0.74 -10.85 3.88
N ARG A 62 -0.74 -9.98 2.86
CA ARG A 62 -1.46 -8.70 2.89
C ARG A 62 -2.84 -8.86 2.28
N SER A 63 -3.87 -8.45 3.02
CA SER A 63 -5.26 -8.56 2.57
C SER A 63 -5.50 -7.81 1.24
N ALA A 64 -6.42 -8.34 0.44
CA ALA A 64 -6.80 -7.75 -0.84
C ALA A 64 -7.32 -6.30 -0.66
N ILE A 65 -8.08 -6.04 0.41
CA ILE A 65 -8.59 -4.70 0.75
C ILE A 65 -7.44 -3.76 1.07
N PHE A 66 -6.47 -4.19 1.87
CA PHE A 66 -5.31 -3.36 2.19
C PHE A 66 -4.46 -3.06 0.94
N ALA A 67 -4.28 -4.05 0.07
CA ALA A 67 -3.60 -3.86 -1.21
C ALA A 67 -4.35 -2.86 -2.11
N ALA A 68 -5.69 -2.90 -2.15
CA ALA A 68 -6.52 -1.98 -2.91
C ALA A 68 -6.43 -0.55 -2.37
N LEU A 69 -6.46 -0.37 -1.04
CA LEU A 69 -6.24 0.93 -0.40
C LEU A 69 -4.85 1.50 -0.70
N CYS A 70 -3.81 0.67 -0.71
CA CYS A 70 -2.48 1.10 -1.15
C CYS A 70 -2.48 1.61 -2.60
N LYS A 71 -3.26 1.01 -3.51
CA LYS A 71 -3.40 1.48 -4.90
C LYS A 71 -4.15 2.82 -4.98
N ILE A 72 -5.21 2.99 -4.19
CA ILE A 72 -5.92 4.27 -4.09
C ILE A 72 -4.97 5.37 -3.59
N ALA A 73 -4.17 5.06 -2.57
CA ALA A 73 -3.18 5.96 -2.01
C ALA A 73 -2.07 6.34 -3.01
N ASP A 74 -1.60 5.38 -3.83
CA ASP A 74 -0.65 5.65 -4.93
C ASP A 74 -1.25 6.63 -5.94
N ARG A 75 -2.48 6.37 -6.41
CA ARG A 75 -3.18 7.27 -7.35
C ARG A 75 -3.33 8.68 -6.80
N LYS A 76 -3.75 8.80 -5.54
CA LYS A 76 -3.95 10.11 -4.88
C LYS A 76 -2.64 10.84 -4.62
N THR A 77 -1.56 10.12 -4.37
CA THR A 77 -0.21 10.68 -4.34
C THR A 77 0.16 11.29 -5.68
N ILE A 78 -0.06 10.56 -6.78
CA ILE A 78 0.24 11.04 -8.14
C ILE A 78 -0.59 12.27 -8.47
N GLU A 79 -1.90 12.25 -8.20
CA GLU A 79 -2.79 13.40 -8.41
C GLU A 79 -2.31 14.63 -7.63
N ARG A 80 -2.03 14.48 -6.33
CA ARG A 80 -1.55 15.57 -5.47
C ARG A 80 -0.25 16.16 -5.98
N LEU A 81 0.75 15.32 -6.27
CA LEU A 81 2.07 15.77 -6.70
C LEU A 81 2.03 16.40 -8.10
N ARG A 82 1.16 15.89 -8.99
CA ARG A 82 0.89 16.52 -10.29
C ARG A 82 0.28 17.90 -10.14
N GLN A 83 -0.69 18.07 -9.24
CA GLN A 83 -1.30 19.37 -8.97
C GLN A 83 -0.28 20.36 -8.38
N GLN A 84 0.61 19.91 -7.49
CA GLN A 84 1.65 20.74 -6.89
C GLN A 84 2.74 21.15 -7.87
N ALA A 85 3.18 20.23 -8.74
CA ALA A 85 4.25 20.50 -9.71
C ALA A 85 3.75 21.16 -11.00
N GLY A 86 2.46 21.08 -11.31
CA GLY A 86 1.87 21.65 -12.53
C GLY A 86 2.55 21.13 -13.80
N HIS A 87 2.94 22.05 -14.68
CA HIS A 87 3.65 21.73 -15.94
C HIS A 87 5.03 21.09 -15.75
N HIS A 88 5.63 21.19 -14.56
CA HIS A 88 6.91 20.56 -14.25
C HIS A 88 6.77 19.10 -13.80
N PHE A 89 5.54 18.58 -13.70
CA PHE A 89 5.31 17.19 -13.33
C PHE A 89 5.80 16.24 -14.42
N SER A 90 6.79 15.40 -14.09
CA SER A 90 7.16 14.26 -14.90
C SER A 90 6.81 12.95 -14.19
N PRO A 91 6.08 12.03 -14.84
CA PRO A 91 5.83 10.69 -14.29
C PRO A 91 7.12 9.95 -13.93
N SER A 92 8.26 10.25 -14.56
CA SER A 92 9.54 9.62 -14.23
C SER A 92 10.17 10.13 -12.92
N GLN A 93 9.55 11.08 -12.22
CA GLN A 93 10.04 11.56 -10.92
C GLN A 93 9.54 10.70 -9.76
N LEU A 94 8.37 10.07 -9.89
CA LEU A 94 7.76 9.28 -8.82
C LEU A 94 8.14 7.82 -8.90
N PHE A 95 8.23 7.16 -7.75
CA PHE A 95 8.52 5.73 -7.70
C PHE A 95 7.24 4.91 -7.96
N GLU A 96 6.09 5.42 -7.56
CA GLU A 96 4.76 4.83 -7.75
C GLU A 96 4.45 4.59 -9.23
N THR A 97 4.77 5.56 -10.08
CA THR A 97 4.53 5.55 -11.54
C THR A 97 5.52 4.69 -12.32
N LYS A 98 6.74 4.51 -11.79
CA LYS A 98 7.76 3.68 -12.45
C LYS A 98 7.50 2.19 -12.36
N ARG A 99 6.66 1.76 -11.42
CA ARG A 99 6.43 0.35 -11.14
C ARG A 99 5.22 -0.19 -11.89
N CYS A 100 5.45 -1.25 -12.65
CA CYS A 100 4.41 -2.05 -13.25
C CYS A 100 3.65 -2.88 -12.20
N GLU A 101 2.43 -3.30 -12.55
CA GLU A 101 1.62 -4.17 -11.70
C GLU A 101 2.30 -5.51 -11.44
N ALA A 102 1.99 -6.11 -10.29
CA ALA A 102 2.66 -7.32 -9.84
C ALA A 102 2.27 -8.54 -10.66
N THR A 103 3.26 -9.21 -11.24
CA THR A 103 3.14 -10.49 -11.93
C THR A 103 3.56 -11.67 -11.05
N THR A 104 4.25 -11.39 -9.96
CA THR A 104 4.95 -12.35 -9.10
C THR A 104 4.67 -12.03 -7.62
N THR A 105 4.79 -13.06 -6.79
CA THR A 105 4.63 -12.98 -5.32
C THR A 105 6.01 -12.99 -4.67
N GLU A 106 6.19 -12.18 -3.63
CA GLU A 106 7.37 -12.23 -2.76
C GLU A 106 7.13 -13.27 -1.67
N GLU A 107 7.52 -14.51 -1.93
CA GLU A 107 7.33 -15.65 -1.02
C GLU A 107 8.10 -15.48 0.31
N GLN A 108 9.18 -14.71 0.31
CA GLN A 108 10.00 -14.45 1.50
C GLN A 108 9.70 -13.07 2.11
N ALA A 109 8.51 -12.53 1.84
CA ALA A 109 8.10 -11.24 2.37
C ALA A 109 8.13 -11.27 3.90
N LEU A 110 8.88 -10.34 4.49
CA LEU A 110 8.82 -10.11 5.94
C LEU A 110 7.41 -9.64 6.31
N VAL A 111 6.77 -10.38 7.20
CA VAL A 111 5.43 -10.08 7.68
C VAL A 111 5.53 -9.12 8.86
N PRO A 112 4.95 -7.90 8.78
CA PRO A 112 4.93 -6.99 9.92
C PRO A 112 4.00 -7.53 11.00
N MET A 113 4.45 -7.49 12.25
CA MET A 113 3.65 -7.89 13.42
C MET A 113 2.84 -6.70 13.95
N ASN A 114 1.83 -6.99 14.77
CA ASN A 114 1.00 -6.02 15.46
C ASN A 114 0.26 -5.05 14.51
N LEU A 115 -0.17 -5.52 13.33
CA LEU A 115 -1.14 -4.79 12.51
C LEU A 115 -2.58 -5.19 12.90
N PRO A 116 -3.59 -4.35 12.63
CA PRO A 116 -4.99 -4.78 12.69
C PRO A 116 -5.24 -6.07 11.91
N VAL A 117 -6.10 -6.96 12.44
CA VAL A 117 -6.31 -8.30 11.84
C VAL A 117 -6.76 -8.25 10.38
N ASP A 118 -7.51 -7.22 9.99
CA ASP A 118 -8.01 -7.00 8.62
C ASP A 118 -6.93 -6.50 7.63
N CYS A 119 -5.70 -6.24 8.10
CA CYS A 119 -4.54 -6.00 7.24
C CYS A 119 -3.97 -7.31 6.66
N TYR A 120 -4.25 -8.44 7.29
CA TYR A 120 -3.73 -9.74 6.88
C TYR A 120 -4.73 -10.48 6.00
N ASP A 121 -4.22 -11.22 5.03
CA ASP A 121 -5.02 -12.09 4.18
C ASP A 121 -5.56 -13.30 4.97
N ASP A 122 -6.80 -13.70 4.70
CA ASP A 122 -7.46 -14.78 5.43
C ASP A 122 -6.80 -16.14 5.19
N GLU A 123 -6.37 -16.44 3.96
CA GLU A 123 -5.67 -17.70 3.65
C GLU A 123 -4.33 -17.74 4.37
N PHE A 124 -3.60 -16.62 4.37
CA PHE A 124 -2.37 -16.49 5.14
C PHE A 124 -2.61 -16.71 6.64
N LEU A 125 -3.60 -16.03 7.23
CA LEU A 125 -3.92 -16.20 8.65
C LEU A 125 -4.33 -17.62 9.01
N ASN A 126 -5.04 -18.31 8.13
CA ASN A 126 -5.50 -19.69 8.33
C ASN A 126 -4.38 -20.72 8.14
N SER A 127 -3.31 -20.37 7.42
CA SER A 127 -2.11 -21.20 7.32
C SER A 127 -1.26 -21.22 8.61
N LEU A 128 -1.47 -20.26 9.52
CA LEU A 128 -0.74 -20.15 10.76
C LEU A 128 -1.36 -21.00 11.87
N SER A 129 -0.52 -21.51 12.78
CA SER A 129 -1.01 -22.09 14.03
C SER A 129 -1.70 -21.03 14.89
N GLN A 130 -2.56 -21.46 15.83
CA GLN A 130 -3.24 -20.53 16.74
C GLN A 130 -2.25 -19.69 17.56
N GLN A 131 -1.13 -20.29 17.99
CA GLN A 131 -0.07 -19.59 18.72
C GLN A 131 0.59 -18.53 17.83
N ALA A 132 1.00 -18.91 16.60
CA ALA A 132 1.63 -17.99 15.66
C ALA A 132 0.70 -16.82 15.29
N ARG A 133 -0.62 -17.07 15.17
CA ARG A 133 -1.61 -16.02 14.89
C ARG A 133 -1.73 -15.01 16.06
N ARG A 134 -1.67 -15.49 17.31
CA ARG A 134 -1.68 -14.64 18.52
C ARG A 134 -0.38 -13.84 18.68
N GLU A 135 0.75 -14.42 18.30
CA GLU A 135 2.05 -13.73 18.29
C GLU A 135 2.13 -12.68 17.18
N LEU A 136 1.53 -12.98 16.02
CA LEU A 136 1.47 -12.07 14.88
C LEU A 136 0.69 -10.80 15.22
N THR A 137 -0.51 -10.94 15.80
CA THR A 137 -1.32 -9.80 16.23
C THR A 137 -2.39 -10.16 17.26
N ASN A 138 -2.68 -9.21 18.15
CA ASN A 138 -3.89 -9.20 18.99
C ASN A 138 -4.76 -7.96 18.72
N LYS A 139 -4.48 -7.20 17.65
CA LYS A 139 -5.23 -5.99 17.32
C LYS A 139 -6.54 -6.35 16.61
N PRO A 140 -7.68 -5.79 17.03
CA PRO A 140 -8.94 -5.98 16.33
C PRO A 140 -8.88 -5.36 14.92
N SER A 141 -9.89 -5.67 14.11
CA SER A 141 -10.09 -5.04 12.81
C SER A 141 -10.18 -3.53 12.97
N CYS A 142 -9.51 -2.78 12.09
CA CYS A 142 -9.56 -1.32 12.11
C CYS A 142 -10.60 -0.74 11.14
N GLY A 143 -11.25 -1.59 10.34
CA GLY A 143 -12.32 -1.19 9.42
C GLY A 143 -11.81 -0.83 8.02
N LEU A 144 -10.75 -1.49 7.53
CA LEU A 144 -10.22 -1.24 6.17
C LEU A 144 -11.29 -1.38 5.08
N ALA A 145 -12.24 -2.31 5.26
CA ALA A 145 -13.37 -2.49 4.33
C ALA A 145 -14.25 -1.23 4.26
N ASN A 146 -14.55 -0.62 5.41
CA ASN A 146 -15.35 0.60 5.50
C ASN A 146 -14.63 1.76 4.82
N ILE A 147 -13.32 1.91 5.07
CA ILE A 147 -12.50 2.92 4.39
C ILE A 147 -12.54 2.70 2.88
N TYR A 148 -12.32 1.47 2.43
CA TYR A 148 -12.33 1.15 1.01
C TYR A 148 -13.68 1.46 0.37
N PHE A 149 -14.78 1.11 1.03
CA PHE A 149 -16.13 1.42 0.59
C PHE A 149 -16.35 2.94 0.47
N GLN A 150 -16.02 3.72 1.51
CA GLN A 150 -16.14 5.19 1.47
C GLN A 150 -15.33 5.79 0.30
N LEU A 151 -14.10 5.34 0.09
CA LEU A 151 -13.22 5.87 -0.96
C LEU A 151 -13.59 5.44 -2.38
N THR A 152 -14.40 4.39 -2.54
CA THR A 152 -14.83 3.90 -3.86
C THR A 152 -16.24 4.34 -4.23
N GLN A 153 -17.13 4.53 -3.26
CA GLN A 153 -18.48 5.06 -3.47
C GLN A 153 -18.52 6.59 -3.54
N GLY A 154 -17.56 7.29 -2.91
CA GLY A 154 -17.42 8.75 -2.94
C GLY A 154 -16.77 9.33 -4.20
N ILE A 155 -16.47 8.52 -5.22
CA ILE A 155 -16.01 9.02 -6.52
C ILE A 155 -17.23 9.07 -7.44
N PRO A 156 -17.89 10.23 -7.63
CA PRO A 156 -18.77 10.38 -8.76
C PRO A 156 -17.92 10.16 -10.02
N ASN A 157 -18.32 9.20 -10.85
CA ASN A 157 -17.91 9.15 -12.25
C ASN A 157 -18.37 10.45 -12.90
N ASN A 158 -17.54 11.50 -12.88
CA ASN A 158 -17.69 12.58 -13.83
C ASN A 158 -17.20 12.07 -15.18
N THR A 159 -18.06 11.30 -15.81
CA THR A 159 -18.03 10.97 -17.23
C THR A 159 -19.27 11.59 -17.87
N HIS A 160 -19.33 12.92 -17.89
CA HIS A 160 -20.19 13.69 -18.80
C HIS A 160 -19.42 14.98 -19.13
N GLN A 161 -18.85 15.06 -20.33
CA GLN A 161 -19.45 15.73 -21.50
C GLN A 161 -19.52 17.25 -21.31
N THR A 162 -18.60 17.96 -21.97
CA THR A 162 -18.88 18.86 -23.10
C THR A 162 -17.60 19.02 -23.91
#